data_AF-A0AAU5WWQ4-F1
#
_entry.id   AF-A0AAU5WWQ4-F1
#
_cell.length_a   1.000
_cell.length_b   1.000
_cell.length_c   1.000
_cell.angle_alpha   90.00
_cell.angle_beta   90.00
_cell.angle_gamma   90.00
#
_symmetry.space_group_name_H-M   'P 1'
#
loop_
_entity.id
_entity.type
_entity.pdbx_description
1 polymer ?
#
loop_
_entity_poly.entity_id
_entity_poly.type
_entity_poly.pdbx_seq_one_letter_code
_entity_poly.pdbx_strand_id
1 'polypeptide(L)'
;MANLDPERTADGLEALFGSGLLTETRRGWAAFVHPLIARAVYEDLSPVRRVRLHTRAFERLAGLGEVSLAAHHAVAADLVGDPAAIAAVTAAGEASMAAGAVLRAVEHLEAAVELCAGEVPGMLWLRLGEAWLAAGRPARAAGRFRAAASAPDLTGAPRVRALRLLARAMAYAGDIPSSGRAAREALVYARRSAPEAVGPVIVEQVHAVWQTTGPAPASVLIDTLCGESELRDAGLRAVRSYVNYYARADAGALDELSALVGDDTEPSAGDDPNSPFDPALLYLGTASASGSTTRSGCGDGPGSGPWPEGSSTRRSPWTSPRSTAWYARAG
;
A
#
# COMPACT_ATOMS: atom_id res chain seq x y z
N MET A 1 25.18 5.03 -25.54
CA MET A 1 26.41 5.55 -24.91
C MET A 1 26.43 7.06 -25.09
N ALA A 2 26.87 7.85 -24.10
CA ALA A 2 27.39 9.18 -24.43
C ALA A 2 28.40 8.95 -25.57
N ASN A 3 28.40 9.76 -26.63
CA ASN A 3 29.25 9.55 -27.82
C ASN A 3 30.76 9.77 -27.51
N LEU A 4 31.17 9.43 -26.30
CA LEU A 4 32.51 9.36 -25.79
C LEU A 4 33.07 8.00 -26.21
N ASP A 5 34.30 8.06 -26.68
CA ASP A 5 35.14 6.91 -26.90
C ASP A 5 35.19 6.02 -25.63
N PRO A 6 34.88 4.71 -25.75
CA PRO A 6 34.96 3.77 -24.64
C PRO A 6 36.31 3.77 -23.94
N GLU A 7 37.42 3.91 -24.69
CA GLU A 7 38.77 3.91 -24.12
C GLU A 7 38.98 5.15 -23.25
N ARG A 8 38.68 6.34 -23.77
CA ARG A 8 38.72 7.58 -22.97
C ARG A 8 37.83 7.54 -21.73
N THR A 9 36.71 6.84 -21.80
CA THR A 9 35.80 6.69 -20.66
C THR A 9 36.43 5.79 -19.60
N ALA A 10 37.06 4.69 -20.00
CA ALA A 10 37.79 3.80 -19.10
C ALA A 10 38.97 4.51 -18.45
N ASP A 11 39.82 5.18 -19.23
CA ASP A 11 40.97 5.95 -18.73
C ASP A 11 40.54 7.03 -17.72
N GLY A 12 39.45 7.72 -18.02
CA GLY A 12 38.88 8.73 -17.12
C GLY A 12 38.39 8.14 -15.80
N LEU A 13 37.74 6.97 -15.83
CA LEU A 13 37.32 6.27 -14.62
C LEU A 13 38.52 5.77 -13.82
N GLU A 14 39.53 5.17 -14.46
CA GLU A 14 40.75 4.72 -13.80
C GLU A 14 41.49 5.86 -13.11
N ALA A 15 41.58 7.03 -13.75
CA ALA A 15 42.16 8.23 -13.15
C ALA A 15 41.36 8.71 -11.91
N LEU A 16 40.02 8.66 -11.96
CA LEU A 16 39.16 9.02 -10.83
C LEU A 16 39.26 8.03 -9.65
N PHE A 17 39.43 6.74 -9.94
CA PHE A 17 39.73 5.73 -8.91
C PHE A 17 41.15 5.91 -8.33
N GLY A 18 42.16 6.08 -9.19
CA GLY A 18 43.55 6.27 -8.77
C GLY A 18 43.80 7.53 -7.96
N SER A 19 42.97 8.57 -8.15
CA SER A 19 42.98 9.79 -7.34
C SER A 19 42.16 9.71 -6.05
N GLY A 20 41.43 8.62 -5.82
CA GLY A 20 40.57 8.45 -4.64
C GLY A 20 39.30 9.29 -4.66
N LEU A 21 38.86 9.78 -5.83
CA LEU A 21 37.60 10.52 -5.98
C LEU A 21 36.39 9.58 -6.08
N LEU A 22 36.60 8.40 -6.67
CA LEU A 22 35.61 7.33 -6.75
C LEU A 22 36.02 6.13 -5.89
N THR A 23 35.01 5.40 -5.42
CA THR A 23 35.16 4.11 -4.74
C THR A 23 34.16 3.10 -5.31
N GLU A 24 34.55 1.82 -5.33
CA GLU A 24 33.68 0.74 -5.79
C GLU A 24 32.72 0.36 -4.66
N THR A 25 31.42 0.46 -4.90
CA THR A 25 30.41 0.12 -3.88
C THR A 25 29.90 -1.30 -4.00
N ARG A 26 29.89 -1.84 -5.22
CA ARG A 26 29.60 -3.23 -5.57
C ARG A 26 30.20 -3.53 -6.95
N ARG A 27 30.31 -4.80 -7.32
CA ARG A 27 30.94 -5.21 -8.59
C ARG A 27 30.40 -4.41 -9.78
N GLY A 28 31.27 -3.59 -10.36
CA GLY A 28 30.94 -2.74 -11.51
C GLY A 28 30.12 -1.50 -11.15
N TRP A 29 30.14 -1.01 -9.91
CA TRP A 29 29.46 0.21 -9.49
C TRP A 29 30.40 1.14 -8.75
N ALA A 30 30.36 2.41 -9.14
CA ALA A 30 31.15 3.47 -8.56
C ALA A 30 30.25 4.48 -7.85
N ALA A 31 30.75 5.02 -6.75
CA ALA A 31 30.21 6.22 -6.11
C ALA A 31 31.35 7.18 -5.79
N PHE A 32 31.03 8.47 -5.65
CA PHE A 32 31.97 9.43 -5.11
C PHE A 32 32.30 9.10 -3.66
N VAL A 33 33.58 9.16 -3.30
CA VAL A 33 34.04 8.93 -1.92
C VAL A 33 33.39 9.93 -0.95
N HIS A 34 33.20 11.18 -1.39
CA HIS A 34 32.59 12.22 -0.58
C HIS A 34 31.38 12.87 -1.26
N PRO A 35 30.21 12.99 -0.59
CA PRO A 35 29.01 13.62 -1.17
C PRO A 35 29.23 15.07 -1.65
N LEU A 36 30.13 15.82 -1.02
CA LEU A 36 30.45 17.20 -1.46
C LEU A 36 31.14 17.25 -2.82
N ILE A 37 31.93 16.23 -3.19
CA ILE A 37 32.57 16.17 -4.50
C ILE A 37 31.51 15.96 -5.57
N ALA A 38 30.60 14.98 -5.35
CA ALA A 38 29.48 14.74 -6.24
C ALA A 38 28.65 16.01 -6.45
N ARG A 39 28.37 16.73 -5.34
CA ARG A 39 27.64 18.00 -5.37
C ARG A 39 28.37 19.09 -6.15
N ALA A 40 29.67 19.30 -5.91
CA ALA A 40 30.46 20.30 -6.61
C ALA A 40 30.48 20.03 -8.14
N VAL A 41 30.76 18.79 -8.53
CA VAL A 41 30.71 18.36 -9.94
C VAL A 41 29.32 18.57 -10.53
N TYR A 42 28.26 18.30 -9.76
CA TYR A 42 26.88 18.49 -10.21
C TYR A 42 26.49 19.96 -10.35
N GLU A 43 26.91 20.82 -9.44
CA GLU A 43 26.64 22.26 -9.45
C GLU A 43 27.41 22.98 -10.56
N ASP A 44 28.57 22.46 -10.97
CA ASP A 44 29.36 22.97 -12.11
C ASP A 44 28.74 22.64 -13.50
N LEU A 45 27.77 21.71 -13.55
CA LEU A 45 27.08 21.37 -14.79
C LEU A 45 25.99 22.40 -15.11
N SER A 46 25.98 22.90 -16.36
CA SER A 46 24.87 23.71 -16.84
C SER A 46 23.54 22.92 -16.79
N PRO A 47 22.39 23.59 -16.58
CA PRO A 47 21.09 22.91 -16.52
C PRO A 47 20.82 21.99 -17.72
N VAL A 48 21.15 22.43 -18.94
CA VAL A 48 21.01 21.64 -20.18
C VAL A 48 21.87 20.38 -20.14
N ARG A 49 23.11 20.47 -19.63
CA ARG A 49 23.98 19.30 -19.49
C ARG A 49 23.43 18.32 -18.46
N ARG A 50 22.86 18.81 -17.35
CA ARG A 50 22.26 17.97 -16.31
C ARG A 50 21.09 17.17 -16.85
N VAL A 51 20.12 17.83 -17.49
CA VAL A 51 18.97 17.16 -18.11
C VAL A 51 19.45 16.07 -19.07
N ARG A 52 20.34 16.41 -20.02
CA ARG A 52 20.86 15.44 -20.99
C ARG A 52 21.57 14.25 -20.35
N LEU A 53 22.32 14.46 -19.27
CA LEU A 53 23.00 13.39 -18.55
C LEU A 53 22.01 12.52 -17.76
N HIS A 54 21.01 13.11 -17.12
CA HIS A 54 19.94 12.38 -16.45
C HIS A 54 19.10 11.57 -17.45
N THR A 55 18.72 12.11 -18.61
CA THR A 55 18.02 11.35 -19.65
C THR A 55 18.80 10.11 -20.07
N ARG A 56 20.10 10.25 -20.36
CA ARG A 56 20.95 9.11 -20.75
C ARG A 56 21.12 8.09 -19.63
N ALA A 57 21.25 8.56 -18.39
CA ALA A 57 21.33 7.68 -17.23
C ALA A 57 20.02 6.89 -17.06
N PHE A 58 18.88 7.57 -17.19
CA PHE A 58 17.56 6.93 -17.20
C PHE A 58 17.47 5.84 -18.27
N GLU A 59 17.73 6.15 -19.54
CA GLU A 59 17.68 5.18 -20.64
C GLU A 59 18.54 3.94 -20.35
N ARG A 60 19.77 4.16 -19.85
CA ARG A 60 20.70 3.07 -19.55
C ARG A 60 20.22 2.22 -18.38
N LEU A 61 19.80 2.84 -17.29
CA LEU A 61 19.37 2.14 -16.07
C LEU A 61 18.04 1.42 -16.28
N ALA A 62 17.11 2.01 -17.04
CA ALA A 62 15.88 1.37 -17.45
C ALA A 62 16.16 0.11 -18.28
N GLY A 63 17.08 0.19 -19.25
CA GLY A 63 17.51 -0.98 -20.03
C GLY A 63 18.23 -2.07 -19.21
N LEU A 64 18.71 -1.76 -18.02
CA LEU A 64 19.31 -2.72 -17.08
C LEU A 64 18.31 -3.25 -16.03
N GLY A 65 17.06 -2.76 -16.02
CA GLY A 65 16.08 -3.12 -15.00
C GLY A 65 16.33 -2.50 -13.62
N GLU A 66 17.17 -1.46 -13.52
CA GLU A 66 17.49 -0.77 -12.26
C GLU A 66 16.40 0.26 -11.93
N VAL A 67 15.20 -0.22 -11.60
CA VAL A 67 13.94 0.56 -11.51
C VAL A 67 14.06 1.82 -10.65
N SER A 68 14.55 1.70 -9.41
CA SER A 68 14.61 2.85 -8.49
C SER A 68 15.60 3.93 -8.95
N LEU A 69 16.74 3.54 -9.53
CA LEU A 69 17.71 4.49 -10.06
C LEU A 69 17.21 5.13 -11.35
N ALA A 70 16.61 4.34 -12.24
CA ALA A 70 15.98 4.86 -13.46
C ALA A 70 14.92 5.91 -13.11
N ALA A 71 14.03 5.63 -12.15
CA ALA A 71 13.01 6.57 -11.69
C ALA A 71 13.60 7.89 -11.19
N HIS A 72 14.68 7.84 -10.38
CA HIS A 72 15.36 9.05 -9.93
C HIS A 72 15.86 9.92 -11.10
N HIS A 73 16.49 9.29 -12.10
CA HIS A 73 17.00 10.01 -13.26
C HIS A 73 15.89 10.52 -14.19
N ALA A 74 14.77 9.80 -14.30
CA ALA A 74 13.60 10.25 -15.07
C ALA A 74 13.02 11.56 -14.50
N VAL A 75 12.82 11.61 -13.18
CA VAL A 75 12.30 12.82 -12.49
C VAL A 75 13.29 13.98 -12.60
N ALA A 76 14.58 13.72 -12.37
CA ALA A 76 15.61 14.76 -12.44
C ALA A 76 15.85 15.30 -13.86
N ALA A 77 15.49 14.54 -14.89
CA ALA A 77 15.52 14.99 -16.29
C ALA A 77 14.22 15.68 -16.74
N ASP A 78 13.19 15.75 -15.90
CA ASP A 78 11.88 16.33 -16.24
C ASP A 78 11.30 15.75 -17.55
N LEU A 79 11.28 14.40 -17.65
CA LEU A 79 10.84 13.66 -18.84
C LEU A 79 9.30 13.65 -19.00
N VAL A 80 8.69 14.82 -18.95
CA VAL A 80 7.23 14.99 -19.05
C VAL A 80 6.74 14.45 -20.40
N GLY A 81 5.73 13.58 -20.32
CA GLY A 81 5.10 12.94 -21.48
C GLY A 81 5.81 11.68 -21.99
N ASP A 82 6.97 11.30 -21.44
CA ASP A 82 7.67 10.07 -21.81
C ASP A 82 7.00 8.84 -21.15
N PRO A 83 6.39 7.92 -21.92
CA PRO A 83 5.72 6.75 -21.37
C PRO A 83 6.66 5.80 -20.61
N ALA A 84 7.93 5.69 -21.04
CA ALA A 84 8.90 4.82 -20.37
C ALA A 84 9.31 5.41 -19.03
N ALA A 85 9.44 6.73 -18.94
CA ALA A 85 9.72 7.44 -17.68
C ALA A 85 8.57 7.25 -16.68
N ILE A 86 7.32 7.49 -17.11
CA ILE A 86 6.12 7.30 -16.29
C ILE A 86 6.03 5.85 -15.77
N ALA A 87 6.27 4.86 -16.63
CA ALA A 87 6.25 3.46 -16.25
C ALA A 87 7.35 3.10 -15.23
N ALA A 88 8.58 3.57 -15.44
CA ALA A 88 9.68 3.31 -14.52
C ALA A 88 9.46 3.94 -13.13
N VAL A 89 8.96 5.18 -13.09
CA VAL A 89 8.65 5.87 -11.83
C VAL A 89 7.46 5.21 -11.13
N THR A 90 6.44 4.77 -11.87
CA THR A 90 5.31 3.99 -11.33
C THR A 90 5.79 2.69 -10.70
N ALA A 91 6.62 1.91 -11.41
CA ALA A 91 7.18 0.66 -10.91
C ALA A 91 8.07 0.86 -9.67
N ALA A 92 8.81 1.97 -9.59
CA ALA A 92 9.56 2.33 -8.38
C ALA A 92 8.65 2.62 -7.18
N GLY A 93 7.49 3.24 -7.43
CA GLY A 93 6.44 3.45 -6.44
C GLY A 93 5.85 2.14 -5.94
N GLU A 94 5.51 1.22 -6.84
CA GLU A 94 5.00 -0.12 -6.50
C GLU A 94 6.02 -0.95 -5.72
N ALA A 95 7.28 -0.97 -6.14
CA ALA A 95 8.35 -1.65 -5.42
C ALA A 95 8.56 -1.07 -4.02
N SER A 96 8.45 0.25 -3.87
CA SER A 96 8.52 0.92 -2.57
C SER A 96 7.33 0.54 -1.67
N MET A 97 6.12 0.41 -2.22
CA MET A 97 4.96 -0.09 -1.47
C MET A 97 5.19 -1.52 -0.98
N ALA A 98 5.64 -2.42 -1.87
CA ALA A 98 5.90 -3.81 -1.53
C ALA A 98 6.97 -3.97 -0.44
N ALA A 99 7.97 -3.08 -0.42
CA ALA A 99 9.00 -3.03 0.61
C ALA A 99 8.57 -2.32 1.91
N GLY A 100 7.32 -1.86 2.03
CA GLY A 100 6.82 -1.11 3.19
C GLY A 100 7.35 0.33 3.28
N ALA A 101 8.04 0.83 2.26
CA ALA A 101 8.56 2.20 2.19
C ALA A 101 7.48 3.19 1.70
N VAL A 102 6.37 3.25 2.43
CA VAL A 102 5.13 3.93 2.03
C VAL A 102 5.33 5.40 1.61
N LEU A 103 6.12 6.18 2.35
CA LEU A 103 6.34 7.60 2.00
C LEU A 103 7.13 7.75 0.69
N ARG A 104 8.09 6.86 0.42
CA ARG A 104 8.81 6.85 -0.86
C ARG A 104 7.92 6.42 -2.01
N ALA A 105 6.99 5.50 -1.77
CA ALA A 105 6.00 5.15 -2.77
C ALA A 105 5.13 6.35 -3.15
N VAL A 106 4.68 7.15 -2.18
CA VAL A 106 3.96 8.39 -2.43
C VAL A 106 4.81 9.34 -3.28
N GLU A 107 6.06 9.61 -2.89
CA GLU A 107 6.97 10.49 -3.64
C GLU A 107 7.11 10.04 -5.11
N HIS A 108 7.33 8.75 -5.36
CA HIS A 108 7.42 8.22 -6.71
C HIS A 108 6.10 8.33 -7.48
N LEU A 109 4.98 7.93 -6.88
CA LEU A 109 3.68 7.95 -7.57
C LEU A 109 3.18 9.37 -7.84
N GLU A 110 3.50 10.35 -6.99
CA GLU A 110 3.24 11.77 -7.29
C GLU A 110 4.10 12.25 -8.46
N ALA A 111 5.39 11.92 -8.48
CA ALA A 111 6.26 12.26 -9.59
C ALA A 111 5.81 11.60 -10.92
N ALA A 112 5.29 10.37 -10.88
CA ALA A 112 4.72 9.73 -12.06
C ALA A 112 3.50 10.48 -12.61
N VAL A 113 2.64 11.01 -11.72
CA VAL A 113 1.50 11.86 -12.09
C VAL A 113 1.97 13.18 -12.69
N GLU A 114 3.00 13.81 -12.11
CA GLU A 114 3.57 15.06 -12.62
C GLU A 114 4.23 14.90 -13.99
N LEU A 115 4.83 13.74 -14.27
CA LEU A 115 5.38 13.41 -15.58
C LEU A 115 4.32 13.15 -16.66
N CYS A 116 3.03 13.01 -16.32
CA CYS A 116 1.98 12.94 -17.32
C CYS A 116 1.76 14.33 -17.96
N ALA A 117 2.02 14.45 -19.27
CA ALA A 117 1.78 15.70 -20.02
C ALA A 117 0.29 16.03 -20.25
N GLY A 118 -0.62 15.12 -19.86
CA GLY A 118 -2.05 15.20 -20.18
C GLY A 118 -2.90 14.39 -19.20
N GLU A 119 -3.84 13.61 -19.73
CA GLU A 119 -4.71 12.77 -18.89
C GLU A 119 -3.89 11.72 -18.14
N VAL A 120 -4.10 11.65 -16.83
CA VAL A 120 -3.44 10.70 -15.94
C VAL A 120 -4.25 9.40 -15.93
N PRO A 121 -3.64 8.24 -16.24
CA PRO A 121 -4.34 6.96 -16.25
C PRO A 121 -5.03 6.66 -14.91
N GLY A 122 -6.27 6.17 -14.94
CA GLY A 122 -7.04 5.91 -13.73
C GLY A 122 -6.37 4.92 -12.77
N MET A 123 -5.61 3.96 -13.31
CA MET A 123 -4.84 3.02 -12.50
C MET A 123 -3.68 3.69 -11.73
N LEU A 124 -3.08 4.75 -12.28
CA LEU A 124 -2.05 5.52 -11.57
C LEU A 124 -2.67 6.32 -10.42
N TRP A 125 -3.85 6.92 -10.62
CA TRP A 125 -4.60 7.54 -9.53
C TRP A 125 -4.98 6.55 -8.42
N LEU A 126 -5.39 5.34 -8.80
CA LEU A 126 -5.74 4.29 -7.84
C LEU A 126 -4.53 3.94 -6.95
N ARG A 127 -3.37 3.67 -7.55
CA ARG A 127 -2.12 3.37 -6.83
C ARG A 127 -1.69 4.51 -5.90
N LEU A 128 -1.74 5.75 -6.40
CA LEU A 128 -1.40 6.92 -5.59
C LEU A 128 -2.36 7.08 -4.40
N GLY A 129 -3.65 6.81 -4.61
CA GLY A 129 -4.65 6.78 -3.53
C GLY A 129 -4.34 5.73 -2.48
N GLU A 130 -3.94 4.52 -2.88
CA GLU A 130 -3.53 3.44 -1.98
C GLU A 130 -2.31 3.82 -1.15
N ALA A 131 -1.30 4.40 -1.79
CA ALA A 131 -0.10 4.90 -1.09
C ALA A 131 -0.44 6.00 -0.08
N TRP A 132 -1.31 6.95 -0.43
CA TRP A 132 -1.76 7.99 0.50
C TRP A 132 -2.59 7.43 1.67
N LEU A 133 -3.42 6.41 1.41
CA LEU A 133 -4.20 5.76 2.44
C LEU A 133 -3.28 5.02 3.43
N ALA A 134 -2.32 4.25 2.91
CA ALA A 134 -1.30 3.57 3.70
C ALA A 134 -0.43 4.56 4.49
N ALA A 135 -0.18 5.76 3.96
CA ALA A 135 0.53 6.83 4.66
C ALA A 135 -0.29 7.51 5.78
N GLY A 136 -1.52 7.03 6.04
CA GLY A 136 -2.42 7.63 7.03
C GLY A 136 -2.86 9.03 6.63
N ARG A 137 -3.14 9.27 5.35
CA ARG A 137 -3.68 10.54 4.83
C ARG A 137 -5.01 10.31 4.09
N PRO A 138 -6.06 9.90 4.81
CA PRO A 138 -7.34 9.48 4.21
C PRO A 138 -7.99 10.58 3.35
N ALA A 139 -7.95 11.84 3.76
CA ALA A 139 -8.51 12.95 2.97
C ALA A 139 -7.80 13.13 1.61
N ARG A 140 -6.47 12.97 1.57
CA ARG A 140 -5.70 13.03 0.31
C ARG A 140 -6.02 11.81 -0.56
N ALA A 141 -6.06 10.62 0.04
CA ALA A 141 -6.41 9.38 -0.65
C ALA A 141 -7.79 9.46 -1.31
N ALA A 142 -8.81 9.97 -0.60
CA ALA A 142 -10.15 10.16 -1.13
C ALA A 142 -10.17 11.04 -2.39
N GLY A 143 -9.37 12.11 -2.43
CA GLY A 143 -9.20 12.93 -3.63
C GLY A 143 -8.70 12.12 -4.84
N ARG A 144 -7.73 11.23 -4.62
CA ARG A 144 -7.13 10.40 -5.67
C ARG A 144 -8.05 9.27 -6.11
N PHE A 145 -8.73 8.58 -5.20
CA PHE A 145 -9.72 7.56 -5.57
C PHE A 145 -10.90 8.12 -6.34
N ARG A 146 -11.34 9.35 -6.03
CA ARG A 146 -12.37 10.03 -6.84
C ARG A 146 -11.88 10.29 -8.26
N ALA A 147 -10.63 10.75 -8.41
CA ALA A 147 -10.03 10.93 -9.74
C ALA A 147 -9.94 9.60 -10.49
N ALA A 148 -9.49 8.53 -9.83
CA ALA A 148 -9.43 7.18 -10.38
C ALA A 148 -10.80 6.69 -10.86
N ALA A 149 -11.84 6.78 -10.02
CA ALA A 149 -13.19 6.33 -10.35
C ALA A 149 -13.87 7.17 -11.46
N SER A 150 -13.39 8.40 -11.67
CA SER A 150 -13.89 9.30 -12.72
C SER A 150 -13.13 9.15 -14.04
N ALA A 151 -11.97 8.47 -14.02
CA ALA A 151 -11.16 8.27 -15.20
C ALA A 151 -11.86 7.31 -16.19
N PRO A 152 -11.94 7.66 -17.48
CA PRO A 152 -12.69 6.90 -18.47
C PRO A 152 -12.04 5.54 -18.79
N ASP A 153 -10.72 5.42 -18.61
CA ASP A 153 -9.95 4.21 -18.82
C ASP A 153 -10.09 3.17 -17.69
N LEU A 154 -10.54 3.58 -16.50
CA LEU A 154 -10.73 2.68 -15.36
C LEU A 154 -12.15 2.09 -15.36
N THR A 155 -12.28 0.81 -15.67
CA THR A 155 -13.56 0.10 -15.76
C THR A 155 -13.54 -1.22 -14.97
N GLY A 156 -14.69 -1.88 -14.83
CA GLY A 156 -14.80 -3.20 -14.21
C GLY A 156 -14.34 -3.25 -12.75
N ALA A 157 -13.64 -4.32 -12.37
CA ALA A 157 -13.17 -4.55 -11.01
C ALA A 157 -12.24 -3.43 -10.47
N PRO A 158 -11.26 -2.89 -11.23
CA PRO A 158 -10.47 -1.74 -10.78
C PRO A 158 -11.29 -0.50 -10.40
N ARG A 159 -12.36 -0.19 -11.13
CA ARG A 159 -13.25 0.94 -10.80
C ARG A 159 -14.06 0.67 -9.53
N VAL A 160 -14.55 -0.55 -9.35
CA VAL A 160 -15.18 -0.96 -8.08
C VAL A 160 -14.18 -0.82 -6.92
N ARG A 161 -12.94 -1.27 -7.09
CA ARG A 161 -11.88 -1.13 -6.09
C ARG A 161 -11.63 0.33 -5.73
N ALA A 162 -11.55 1.23 -6.72
CA ALA A 162 -11.41 2.67 -6.47
C ALA A 162 -12.58 3.23 -5.65
N LEU A 163 -13.83 2.89 -6.00
CA LEU A 163 -15.02 3.36 -5.27
C LEU A 163 -15.09 2.79 -3.83
N ARG A 164 -14.70 1.52 -3.63
CA ARG A 164 -14.59 0.91 -2.30
C ARG A 164 -13.55 1.63 -1.44
N LEU A 165 -12.36 1.86 -1.98
CA LEU A 165 -11.29 2.55 -1.26
C LEU A 165 -11.63 4.03 -1.03
N LEU A 166 -12.39 4.67 -1.91
CA LEU A 166 -12.97 5.99 -1.68
C LEU A 166 -13.89 5.99 -0.45
N ALA A 167 -14.81 5.01 -0.35
CA ALA A 167 -15.69 4.89 0.81
C ALA A 167 -14.89 4.68 2.11
N ARG A 168 -13.89 3.79 2.11
CA ARG A 168 -12.98 3.56 3.24
C ARG A 168 -12.23 4.83 3.64
N ALA A 169 -11.62 5.52 2.67
CA ALA A 169 -10.88 6.76 2.91
C ALA A 169 -11.79 7.87 3.50
N MET A 170 -13.02 8.00 3.02
CA MET A 170 -13.99 8.95 3.58
C MET A 170 -14.38 8.61 5.03
N ALA A 171 -14.57 7.32 5.34
CA ALA A 171 -14.87 6.88 6.71
C ALA A 171 -13.71 7.21 7.66
N TYR A 172 -12.47 6.91 7.27
CA TYR A 172 -11.27 7.25 8.07
C TYR A 172 -11.02 8.75 8.18
N ALA A 173 -11.54 9.56 7.25
CA ALA A 173 -11.55 11.01 7.37
C ALA A 173 -12.70 11.56 8.24
N GLY A 174 -13.60 10.70 8.73
CA GLY A 174 -14.78 11.08 9.52
C GLY A 174 -15.99 11.55 8.69
N ASP A 175 -15.93 11.51 7.36
CA ASP A 175 -17.04 11.89 6.48
C ASP A 175 -17.93 10.67 6.17
N ILE A 176 -18.69 10.24 7.19
CA ILE A 176 -19.60 9.10 7.11
C ILE A 176 -20.68 9.27 6.02
N PRO A 177 -21.32 10.45 5.85
CA PRO A 177 -22.30 10.64 4.78
C PRO A 177 -21.71 10.44 3.37
N SER A 178 -20.52 10.97 3.09
CA SER A 178 -19.86 10.73 1.80
C SER A 178 -19.38 9.31 1.63
N SER A 179 -18.87 8.68 2.70
CA SER A 179 -18.51 7.26 2.70
C SER A 179 -19.70 6.40 2.25
N GLY A 180 -20.87 6.59 2.86
CA GLY A 180 -22.10 5.88 2.51
C GLY A 180 -22.56 6.10 1.06
N ARG A 181 -22.33 7.30 0.49
CA ARG A 181 -22.62 7.55 -0.94
C ARG A 181 -21.68 6.77 -1.86
N ALA A 182 -20.37 6.86 -1.63
CA ALA A 182 -19.36 6.16 -2.43
C ALA A 182 -19.53 4.63 -2.35
N ALA A 183 -19.87 4.13 -1.17
CA ALA A 183 -20.24 2.74 -0.91
C ALA A 183 -21.41 2.27 -1.78
N ARG A 184 -22.54 2.99 -1.76
CA ARG A 184 -23.71 2.67 -2.60
C ARG A 184 -23.36 2.72 -4.09
N GLU A 185 -22.58 3.71 -4.52
CA GLU A 185 -22.11 3.80 -5.90
C GLU A 185 -21.26 2.58 -6.29
N ALA A 186 -20.33 2.16 -5.43
CA ALA A 186 -19.52 0.96 -5.64
C ALA A 186 -20.40 -0.29 -5.83
N LEU A 187 -21.45 -0.45 -5.02
CA LEU A 187 -22.34 -1.61 -5.07
C LEU A 187 -23.20 -1.60 -6.34
N VAL A 188 -23.75 -0.44 -6.71
CA VAL A 188 -24.53 -0.28 -7.96
C VAL A 188 -23.67 -0.60 -9.18
N TYR A 189 -22.42 -0.13 -9.20
CA TYR A 189 -21.50 -0.41 -10.30
C TYR A 189 -21.08 -1.88 -10.32
N ALA A 190 -20.72 -2.47 -9.16
CA ALA A 190 -20.32 -3.87 -9.05
C ALA A 190 -21.41 -4.81 -9.57
N ARG A 191 -22.66 -4.64 -9.14
CA ARG A 191 -23.79 -5.46 -9.62
C ARG A 191 -23.98 -5.43 -11.13
N ARG A 192 -23.61 -4.33 -11.79
CA ARG A 192 -23.75 -4.15 -13.24
C ARG A 192 -22.55 -4.62 -14.04
N SER A 193 -21.34 -4.42 -13.52
CA SER A 193 -20.12 -4.46 -14.32
C SER A 193 -19.01 -5.33 -13.75
N ALA A 194 -19.13 -5.79 -12.50
CA ALA A 194 -18.20 -6.69 -11.83
C ALA A 194 -18.92 -7.45 -10.70
N PRO A 195 -19.86 -8.37 -11.02
CA PRO A 195 -20.68 -9.05 -10.02
C PRO A 195 -19.87 -9.81 -8.96
N GLU A 196 -18.70 -10.32 -9.33
CA GLU A 196 -17.74 -10.96 -8.43
C GLU A 196 -17.23 -10.03 -7.32
N ALA A 197 -17.28 -8.70 -7.53
CA ALA A 197 -16.84 -7.72 -6.55
C ALA A 197 -17.94 -7.31 -5.55
N VAL A 198 -19.19 -7.78 -5.70
CA VAL A 198 -20.32 -7.40 -4.83
C VAL A 198 -20.08 -7.79 -3.37
N GLY A 199 -19.66 -9.02 -3.09
CA GLY A 199 -19.38 -9.48 -1.74
C GLY A 199 -18.34 -8.61 -1.03
N PRO A 200 -17.14 -8.43 -1.63
CA PRO A 200 -16.13 -7.54 -1.07
C PRO A 200 -16.59 -6.09 -0.86
N VAL A 201 -17.48 -5.54 -1.71
CA VAL A 201 -18.08 -4.21 -1.48
C VAL A 201 -18.93 -4.21 -0.21
N ILE A 202 -19.80 -5.20 -0.01
CA ILE A 202 -20.69 -5.27 1.16
C ILE A 202 -19.88 -5.43 2.45
N VAL A 203 -18.89 -6.34 2.47
CA VAL A 203 -18.00 -6.55 3.62
C VAL A 203 -17.37 -5.24 4.08
N GLU A 204 -16.86 -4.44 3.13
CA GLU A 204 -16.24 -3.16 3.42
C GLU A 204 -17.20 -2.16 4.09
N GLN A 205 -18.43 -2.09 3.61
CA GLN A 205 -19.44 -1.18 4.14
C GLN A 205 -19.86 -1.55 5.55
N VAL A 206 -20.11 -2.84 5.76
CA VAL A 206 -20.51 -3.39 7.05
C VAL A 206 -19.42 -3.15 8.09
N HIS A 207 -18.14 -3.29 7.71
CA HIS A 207 -17.02 -2.96 8.56
C HIS A 207 -16.98 -1.51 9.01
N ALA A 208 -17.11 -0.59 8.05
CA ALA A 208 -17.05 0.83 8.36
C ALA A 208 -18.18 1.22 9.33
N VAL A 209 -19.39 0.68 9.13
CA VAL A 209 -20.51 0.91 10.05
C VAL A 209 -20.27 0.27 11.41
N TRP A 210 -19.71 -0.95 11.46
CA TRP A 210 -19.34 -1.56 12.74
C TRP A 210 -18.35 -0.68 13.49
N GLN A 211 -17.22 -0.34 12.89
CA GLN A 211 -16.16 0.40 13.56
C GLN A 211 -16.61 1.77 14.09
N THR A 212 -17.55 2.41 13.39
CA THR A 212 -17.99 3.77 13.72
C THR A 212 -19.27 3.85 14.54
N THR A 213 -20.19 2.90 14.37
CA THR A 213 -21.54 2.95 14.94
C THR A 213 -21.89 1.71 15.78
N GLY A 214 -21.06 0.66 15.73
CA GLY A 214 -21.23 -0.58 16.49
C GLY A 214 -21.92 -1.70 15.72
N PRO A 215 -22.01 -2.90 16.32
CA PRO A 215 -22.43 -4.12 15.64
C PRO A 215 -23.93 -4.15 15.30
N ALA A 216 -24.80 -3.53 16.10
CA ALA A 216 -26.25 -3.55 15.84
C ALA A 216 -26.64 -2.83 14.53
N PRO A 217 -26.19 -1.59 14.25
CA PRO A 217 -26.39 -0.96 12.95
C PRO A 217 -25.74 -1.74 11.79
N ALA A 218 -24.58 -2.34 12.01
CA ALA A 218 -23.91 -3.16 11.00
C ALA A 218 -24.73 -4.43 10.65
N SER A 219 -25.37 -5.05 11.64
CA SER A 219 -26.27 -6.20 11.48
C SER A 219 -27.47 -5.86 10.60
N VAL A 220 -28.11 -4.71 10.87
CA VAL A 220 -29.23 -4.21 10.03
C VAL A 220 -28.75 -3.93 8.61
N LEU A 221 -27.57 -3.34 8.45
CA LEU A 221 -27.02 -3.04 7.14
C LEU A 221 -26.72 -4.30 6.33
N ILE A 222 -26.07 -5.31 6.91
CA ILE A 222 -25.76 -6.54 6.16
C ILE A 222 -27.03 -7.29 5.76
N ASP A 223 -28.04 -7.35 6.63
CA ASP A 223 -29.35 -7.94 6.30
C ASP A 223 -30.07 -7.13 5.19
N THR A 224 -29.85 -5.82 5.10
CA THR A 224 -30.43 -4.96 4.06
C THR A 224 -29.71 -5.10 2.72
N LEU A 225 -28.39 -5.22 2.74
CA LEU A 225 -27.57 -5.25 1.53
C LEU A 225 -27.54 -6.62 0.87
N CYS A 226 -27.56 -7.70 1.67
CA CYS A 226 -27.52 -9.08 1.21
C CYS A 226 -28.92 -9.58 0.81
N GLY A 227 -29.11 -9.91 -0.46
CA GLY A 227 -30.22 -10.75 -0.93
C GLY A 227 -29.97 -12.25 -0.71
N GLU A 228 -30.98 -13.08 -0.92
CA GLU A 228 -30.86 -14.56 -0.77
C GLU A 228 -29.76 -15.17 -1.66
N SER A 229 -29.54 -14.62 -2.86
CA SER A 229 -28.50 -15.10 -3.78
C SER A 229 -27.08 -14.74 -3.34
N GLU A 230 -26.91 -13.64 -2.61
CA GLU A 230 -25.62 -13.12 -2.14
C GLU A 230 -25.13 -13.89 -0.89
N LEU A 231 -26.03 -14.58 -0.18
CA LEU A 231 -25.71 -15.47 0.96
C LEU A 231 -25.02 -16.78 0.57
N ARG A 232 -24.78 -17.04 -0.72
CA ARG A 232 -23.96 -18.17 -1.17
C ARG A 232 -22.46 -17.92 -1.01
N ASP A 233 -22.06 -16.65 -0.86
CA ASP A 233 -20.68 -16.27 -0.63
C ASP A 233 -20.26 -16.58 0.81
N ALA A 234 -19.21 -17.40 0.96
CA ALA A 234 -18.74 -17.84 2.27
C ALA A 234 -18.21 -16.67 3.13
N GLY A 235 -17.58 -15.67 2.51
CA GLY A 235 -17.08 -14.49 3.20
C GLY A 235 -18.23 -13.62 3.74
N LEU A 236 -19.27 -13.39 2.95
CA LEU A 236 -20.45 -12.66 3.40
C LEU A 236 -21.19 -13.37 4.53
N ARG A 237 -21.32 -14.70 4.47
CA ARG A 237 -21.88 -15.48 5.59
C ARG A 237 -21.02 -15.30 6.83
N ALA A 238 -19.71 -15.46 6.74
CA ALA A 238 -18.81 -15.28 7.88
C ALA A 238 -18.94 -13.89 8.50
N VAL A 239 -18.94 -12.83 7.69
CA VAL A 239 -19.14 -11.45 8.19
C VAL A 239 -20.50 -11.28 8.84
N ARG A 240 -21.57 -11.82 8.24
CA ARG A 240 -22.93 -11.76 8.81
C ARG A 240 -23.00 -12.46 10.17
N SER A 241 -22.49 -13.67 10.28
CA SER A 241 -22.47 -14.43 11.53
C SER A 241 -21.62 -13.71 12.58
N TYR A 242 -20.44 -13.21 12.21
CA TYR A 242 -19.59 -12.41 13.11
C TYR A 242 -20.31 -11.16 13.63
N VAL A 243 -20.95 -10.38 12.76
CA VAL A 243 -21.73 -9.19 13.14
C VAL A 243 -22.92 -9.56 14.04
N ASN A 244 -23.67 -10.61 13.70
CA ASN A 244 -24.85 -11.02 14.45
C ASN A 244 -24.51 -11.57 15.84
N TYR A 245 -23.39 -12.28 15.97
CA TYR A 245 -22.89 -12.72 17.27
C TYR A 245 -22.71 -11.53 18.23
N TYR A 246 -21.99 -10.48 17.81
CA TYR A 246 -21.78 -9.31 18.67
C TYR A 246 -23.02 -8.42 18.82
N ALA A 247 -23.88 -8.35 17.80
CA ALA A 247 -25.08 -7.51 17.84
C ALA A 247 -26.21 -8.10 18.70
N ARG A 248 -26.36 -9.43 18.71
CA ARG A 248 -27.54 -10.12 19.24
C ARG A 248 -27.21 -11.23 20.25
N ALA A 249 -25.93 -11.47 20.55
CA ALA A 249 -25.48 -12.64 21.31
C ALA A 249 -26.01 -13.96 20.72
N ASP A 250 -26.06 -14.04 19.38
CA ASP A 250 -26.56 -15.21 18.67
C ASP A 250 -25.55 -16.36 18.74
N ALA A 251 -25.85 -17.37 19.58
CA ALA A 251 -25.00 -18.53 19.74
C ALA A 251 -24.87 -19.36 18.45
N GLY A 252 -25.92 -19.41 17.62
CA GLY A 252 -25.88 -20.15 16.35
C GLY A 252 -24.92 -19.54 15.33
N ALA A 253 -24.60 -18.25 15.47
CA ALA A 253 -23.63 -17.58 14.62
C ALA A 253 -22.18 -18.06 14.86
N LEU A 254 -21.85 -18.53 16.07
CA LEU A 254 -20.55 -19.16 16.33
C LEU A 254 -20.46 -20.53 15.66
N ASP A 255 -21.53 -21.32 15.73
CA ASP A 255 -21.58 -22.63 15.08
C ASP A 255 -21.44 -22.49 13.56
N GLU A 256 -22.09 -21.49 12.97
CA GLU A 256 -21.95 -21.16 11.55
C GLU A 256 -20.53 -20.72 11.18
N LEU A 257 -19.90 -19.83 11.98
CA LEU A 257 -18.51 -19.44 11.78
C LEU A 257 -17.56 -20.64 11.86
N SER A 258 -17.74 -21.51 12.86
CA SER A 258 -16.96 -22.73 13.01
C SER A 258 -17.11 -23.65 11.79
N ALA A 259 -18.32 -23.80 11.27
CA ALA A 259 -18.58 -24.62 10.09
C ALA A 259 -17.94 -24.04 8.82
N LEU A 260 -17.88 -22.71 8.70
CA LEU A 260 -17.24 -22.03 7.57
C LEU A 260 -15.72 -22.14 7.59
N VAL A 261 -15.11 -22.15 8.78
CA VAL A 261 -13.66 -22.28 8.97
C VAL A 261 -13.21 -23.74 9.03
N GLY A 262 -14.12 -24.72 9.01
CA GLY A 262 -13.95 -26.15 9.37
C GLY A 262 -12.53 -26.70 9.63
N ASP A 263 -12.40 -27.55 10.64
CA ASP A 263 -11.19 -28.13 11.30
C ASP A 263 -9.77 -28.00 10.67
N ASP A 264 -9.60 -28.03 9.34
CA ASP A 264 -8.31 -27.98 8.63
C ASP A 264 -8.04 -26.68 7.85
N THR A 265 -8.87 -25.64 7.98
CA THR A 265 -8.68 -24.40 7.17
C THR A 265 -7.52 -23.57 7.72
N GLU A 266 -6.36 -23.64 7.06
CA GLU A 266 -5.33 -22.62 7.25
C GLU A 266 -5.86 -21.25 6.82
N PRO A 267 -5.49 -20.15 7.52
CA PRO A 267 -5.84 -18.80 7.09
C PRO A 267 -5.41 -18.62 5.65
N SER A 268 -6.38 -18.50 4.75
CA SER A 268 -6.08 -18.22 3.36
C SER A 268 -5.42 -16.86 3.32
N ALA A 269 -4.24 -16.76 2.71
CA ALA A 269 -3.73 -15.48 2.26
C ALA A 269 -4.63 -15.01 1.11
N GLY A 270 -5.85 -14.56 1.43
CA GLY A 270 -6.82 -14.11 0.45
C GLY A 270 -6.26 -12.97 -0.41
N ASP A 271 -6.98 -12.64 -1.49
CA ASP A 271 -6.58 -11.60 -2.46
C ASP A 271 -6.32 -10.22 -1.82
N ASP A 272 -6.83 -9.98 -0.61
CA ASP A 272 -6.49 -8.82 0.22
C ASP A 272 -5.91 -9.28 1.56
N PRO A 273 -4.58 -9.36 1.71
CA PRO A 273 -3.94 -9.73 2.98
C PRO A 273 -4.21 -8.73 4.10
N ASN A 274 -4.85 -7.59 3.80
CA ASN A 274 -5.26 -6.58 4.78
C ASN A 274 -6.77 -6.60 5.05
N SER A 275 -7.52 -7.59 4.56
CA SER A 275 -8.94 -7.72 4.89
C SER A 275 -9.06 -8.10 6.38
N PRO A 276 -9.69 -7.26 7.22
CA PRO A 276 -9.91 -7.58 8.63
C PRO A 276 -10.99 -8.67 8.83
N PHE A 277 -11.51 -9.26 7.74
CA PHE A 277 -12.59 -10.25 7.74
C PHE A 277 -12.18 -11.57 7.11
N ASP A 278 -10.91 -11.95 7.23
CA ASP A 278 -10.56 -13.35 7.03
C ASP A 278 -11.41 -14.22 7.99
N PRO A 279 -12.21 -15.18 7.50
CA PRO A 279 -13.11 -15.96 8.34
C PRO A 279 -12.40 -16.68 9.50
N ALA A 280 -11.16 -17.13 9.31
CA ALA A 280 -10.38 -17.77 10.36
C ALA A 280 -9.97 -16.75 11.42
N LEU A 281 -9.55 -15.53 11.04
CA LEU A 281 -9.28 -14.45 12.00
C LEU A 281 -10.53 -14.03 12.77
N LEU A 282 -11.69 -13.94 12.12
CA LEU A 282 -12.95 -13.62 12.78
C LEU A 282 -13.33 -14.69 13.81
N TYR A 283 -13.22 -15.97 13.45
CA TYR A 283 -13.51 -17.09 14.32
C TYR A 283 -12.56 -17.16 15.53
N LEU A 284 -11.25 -17.01 15.31
CA LEU A 284 -10.28 -16.95 16.41
C LEU A 284 -10.57 -15.78 17.36
N GLY A 285 -10.99 -14.64 16.81
CA GLY A 285 -11.43 -13.48 17.57
C GLY A 285 -12.68 -13.73 18.42
N THR A 286 -13.69 -14.43 17.90
CA THR A 286 -14.93 -14.72 18.66
C THR A 286 -14.77 -15.86 19.66
N ALA A 287 -14.03 -16.91 19.32
CA ALA A 287 -13.79 -18.06 20.18
C ALA A 287 -13.00 -17.65 21.44
N SER A 288 -11.99 -16.78 21.28
CA SER A 288 -11.22 -16.24 22.42
C SER A 288 -12.09 -15.38 23.35
N ALA A 289 -13.00 -14.57 22.82
CA ALA A 289 -13.93 -13.78 23.63
C ALA A 289 -14.91 -14.67 24.42
N SER A 290 -15.42 -15.75 23.79
CA SER A 290 -16.38 -16.68 24.40
C SER A 290 -15.77 -17.58 25.48
N GLY A 291 -14.50 -17.98 25.31
CA GLY A 291 -13.78 -18.85 26.25
C GLY A 291 -13.33 -18.15 27.55
N SER A 292 -13.44 -16.82 27.63
CA SER A 292 -13.08 -16.05 28.82
C SER A 292 -14.08 -16.17 29.97
N THR A 293 -15.27 -16.73 29.73
CA THR A 293 -16.38 -16.75 30.71
C THR A 293 -16.48 -18.05 31.52
N THR A 294 -15.68 -19.09 31.23
CA THR A 294 -15.82 -20.44 31.86
C THR A 294 -14.68 -20.86 32.80
N ARG A 295 -13.76 -19.97 33.19
CA ARG A 295 -12.81 -20.21 34.32
C ARG A 295 -13.11 -19.33 35.53
N SER A 296 -14.27 -19.54 36.13
CA SER A 296 -14.55 -19.18 37.53
C SER A 296 -15.28 -20.34 38.21
N GLY A 297 -14.70 -21.53 38.11
CA GLY A 297 -15.01 -22.65 38.99
C GLY A 297 -14.08 -22.60 40.19
N CYS A 298 -14.66 -22.47 41.37
CA CYS A 298 -14.00 -22.35 42.67
C CYS A 298 -12.85 -23.33 42.86
N GLY A 299 -11.67 -22.79 43.18
CA GLY A 299 -10.60 -23.50 43.86
C GLY A 299 -10.14 -22.64 45.03
N ASP A 300 -10.58 -22.98 46.23
CA ASP A 300 -10.06 -22.43 47.47
C ASP A 300 -8.56 -22.69 47.59
N GLY A 301 -7.79 -21.67 47.94
CA GLY A 301 -6.38 -21.79 48.30
C GLY A 301 -5.72 -20.44 48.61
N PRO A 302 -5.31 -20.16 49.85
CA PRO A 302 -4.64 -18.91 50.21
C PRO A 302 -3.14 -19.03 49.94
N GLY A 303 -2.58 -18.04 49.24
CA GLY A 303 -1.16 -18.00 48.91
C GLY A 303 -0.73 -16.64 48.39
N SER A 304 -0.90 -15.61 49.23
CA SER A 304 -0.36 -14.27 49.00
C SER A 304 1.18 -14.28 49.14
N GLY A 305 1.89 -14.19 48.01
CA GLY A 305 3.31 -13.88 47.93
C GLY A 305 3.52 -12.60 47.10
N PRO A 306 4.45 -11.70 47.49
CA PRO A 306 4.59 -10.39 46.86
C PRO A 306 5.38 -10.48 45.54
N TRP A 307 4.89 -9.77 44.53
CA TRP A 307 5.61 -9.53 43.27
C TRP A 307 6.62 -8.38 43.42
N PRO A 308 7.82 -8.48 42.82
CA PRO A 308 8.80 -7.41 42.84
C PRO A 308 8.53 -6.37 41.76
N GLU A 309 8.73 -5.11 42.13
CA GLU A 309 8.87 -3.96 41.24
C GLU A 309 10.12 -4.11 40.35
N GLY A 310 9.98 -3.82 39.06
CA GLY A 310 11.04 -4.01 38.07
C GLY A 310 10.92 -3.05 36.87
N SER A 311 11.26 -1.79 37.14
CA SER A 311 11.89 -0.77 36.29
C SER A 311 11.87 -0.84 34.75
N SER A 312 11.57 0.35 34.22
CA SER A 312 11.70 0.88 32.86
C SER A 312 13.03 0.68 32.12
N THR A 313 12.95 0.97 30.81
CA THR A 313 13.97 1.46 29.85
C THR A 313 14.55 0.45 28.85
N ARG A 314 13.94 0.41 27.66
CA ARG A 314 14.68 0.17 26.41
C ARG A 314 14.49 1.37 25.48
N ARG A 315 15.53 2.18 25.36
CA ARG A 315 15.72 3.12 24.25
C ARG A 315 16.13 2.30 23.03
N SER A 316 15.48 2.55 21.89
CA SER A 316 15.89 2.01 20.59
C SER A 316 16.53 3.14 19.77
N PRO A 317 17.76 2.99 19.25
CA PRO A 317 18.38 3.99 18.38
C PRO A 317 18.05 3.69 16.92
N TRP A 318 17.01 4.32 16.39
CA TRP A 318 16.82 4.42 14.95
C TRP A 318 17.54 5.68 14.45
N THR A 319 18.79 5.54 14.03
CA THR A 319 19.43 6.49 13.12
C THR A 319 19.13 6.06 11.69
N SER A 320 18.26 6.78 11.00
CA SER A 320 18.13 6.69 9.54
C SER A 320 19.39 7.25 8.86
N PRO A 321 19.96 6.57 7.85
CA PRO A 321 20.81 7.24 6.89
C PRO A 321 19.90 7.82 5.78
N ARG A 322 19.69 9.14 5.82
CA ARG A 322 19.45 9.91 4.60
C ARG A 322 20.81 10.12 3.94
N SER A 323 21.16 9.26 2.98
CA SER A 323 22.06 9.65 1.91
C SER A 323 21.52 9.10 0.59
N THR A 324 21.13 10.02 -0.29
CA THR A 324 20.91 9.72 -1.70
C THR A 324 22.30 9.54 -2.30
N ALA A 325 22.84 8.31 -2.24
CA ALA A 325 24.10 7.99 -2.89
C ALA A 325 23.89 8.00 -4.40
N TRP A 326 24.76 8.74 -5.09
CA TRP A 326 24.80 8.82 -6.55
C TRP A 326 25.56 7.61 -7.08
N TYR A 327 24.87 6.72 -7.78
CA TYR A 327 25.43 5.47 -8.27
C TYR A 327 25.58 5.49 -9.79
N ALA A 328 26.75 5.10 -10.30
CA ALA A 328 26.98 4.84 -11.72
C ALA A 328 27.63 3.47 -11.90
N ARG A 329 27.21 2.69 -12.91
CA ARG A 329 27.82 1.40 -13.23
C ARG A 329 29.09 1.61 -14.06
N ALA A 330 30.23 1.09 -13.61
CA ALA A 330 31.47 0.97 -14.35
C ALA A 330 31.49 -0.39 -15.07
N GLY A 331 31.46 -0.40 -16.41
CA GLY A 331 31.45 -1.60 -17.26
C GLY A 331 30.07 -2.01 -17.77
#